data_AF-A0A849T0G4-F1
#
_entry.id   AF-A0A849T0G4-F1
#
_cell.length_a   1.000
_cell.length_b   1.000
_cell.length_c   1.000
_cell.angle_alpha   90.00
_cell.angle_beta   90.00
_cell.angle_gamma   90.00
#
_symmetry.space_group_name_H-M   'P 1'
#
loop_
_entity.id
_entity.type
_entity.pdbx_description
1 polymer ?
#
loop_
_entity_poly.entity_id
_entity_poly.type
_entity_poly.pdbx_seq_one_letter_code
_entity_poly.pdbx_strand_id
1 'polypeptide(L)'
;MDFNLLFTKNLQQGILRTFKRHESPSSKIIEITEAKTMPLQGLIFSDELKNDDFLTGLESELKFYPIRSSSEFSLNADVFEKMSYDDARIVFDKMRENWILQNNISMIEEMFKVRNHLLSLWPNDRAGFFEELWFILKTNLGATNIKLIYNDLIKAKNENDKNKLVKVKIIGERFPEMTSVDEMDEVVLKSYEKDFGNTFDITDYNKEKGQLVICGTIKKSPVLIMANVYQLTRLQKAIISSLFDGLNH
;
A
#
# COMPACT_ATOMS: atom_id res chain seq x y z
N MET A 1 -1.56 -3.24 -16.01
CA MET A 1 -1.21 -3.79 -14.68
C MET A 1 -2.29 -4.78 -14.30
N ASP A 2 -1.89 -5.97 -13.91
CA ASP A 2 -2.77 -7.10 -13.64
C ASP A 2 -3.35 -7.00 -12.24
N PHE A 3 -4.49 -7.65 -11.99
CA PHE A 3 -5.18 -7.57 -10.70
C PHE A 3 -5.98 -8.84 -10.41
N ASN A 4 -6.16 -9.12 -9.12
CA ASN A 4 -6.91 -10.25 -8.58
C ASN A 4 -8.11 -9.75 -7.78
N LEU A 5 -9.29 -10.28 -8.08
CA LEU A 5 -10.51 -10.00 -7.35
C LEU A 5 -11.07 -11.29 -6.75
N LEU A 6 -11.57 -11.18 -5.51
CA LEU A 6 -12.31 -12.25 -4.85
C LEU A 6 -13.80 -11.90 -4.84
N PHE A 7 -14.66 -12.81 -5.29
CA PHE A 7 -16.11 -12.73 -5.10
C PHE A 7 -16.56 -13.77 -4.08
N THR A 8 -17.21 -13.39 -2.98
CA THR A 8 -17.67 -14.37 -1.99
C THR A 8 -18.94 -15.06 -2.44
N LYS A 9 -18.91 -16.40 -2.46
CA LYS A 9 -20.06 -17.23 -2.83
C LYS A 9 -20.89 -17.61 -1.60
N ASN A 10 -20.21 -17.87 -0.49
CA ASN A 10 -20.81 -18.14 0.82
C ASN A 10 -19.85 -17.69 1.93
N LEU A 11 -20.14 -18.02 3.20
CA LEU A 11 -19.33 -17.61 4.36
C LEU A 11 -17.93 -18.26 4.40
N GLN A 12 -17.68 -19.34 3.67
CA GLN A 12 -16.42 -20.06 3.69
C GLN A 12 -15.62 -19.96 2.39
N GLN A 13 -16.29 -19.79 1.24
CA GLN A 13 -15.70 -19.92 -0.09
C GLN A 13 -15.95 -18.69 -0.95
N GLY A 14 -14.95 -18.39 -1.78
CA GLY A 14 -15.01 -17.37 -2.81
C GLY A 14 -14.43 -17.82 -4.14
N ILE A 15 -14.80 -17.10 -5.19
CA ILE A 15 -14.26 -17.24 -6.54
C ILE A 15 -13.13 -16.20 -6.66
N LEU A 16 -11.89 -16.68 -6.71
CA LEU A 16 -10.73 -15.87 -7.04
C LEU A 16 -10.59 -15.81 -8.56
N ARG A 17 -10.55 -14.61 -9.12
CA ARG A 17 -10.21 -14.40 -10.53
C ARG A 17 -8.99 -13.52 -10.68
N THR A 18 -8.11 -13.95 -11.57
CA THR A 18 -6.90 -13.23 -11.98
C THR A 18 -7.10 -12.65 -13.37
N PHE A 19 -7.02 -11.33 -13.46
CA PHE A 19 -7.21 -10.57 -14.68
C PHE A 19 -5.87 -10.02 -15.14
N LYS A 20 -5.35 -10.60 -16.22
CA LYS A 20 -4.10 -10.17 -16.84
C LYS A 20 -4.36 -9.58 -18.22
N ARG A 21 -3.59 -8.56 -18.57
CA ARG A 21 -3.73 -7.92 -19.88
C ARG A 21 -3.34 -8.92 -20.98
N HIS A 22 -4.22 -9.11 -21.97
CA HIS A 22 -4.01 -10.02 -23.12
C HIS A 22 -4.00 -11.53 -22.80
N GLU A 23 -4.38 -11.95 -21.59
CA GLU A 23 -4.61 -13.36 -21.26
C GLU A 23 -6.09 -13.59 -20.90
N SER A 24 -6.59 -14.80 -21.14
CA SER A 24 -7.91 -15.20 -20.63
C SER A 24 -7.88 -15.23 -19.10
N PRO A 25 -8.86 -14.62 -18.40
CA PRO A 25 -8.82 -14.59 -16.95
C PRO A 25 -8.99 -16.00 -16.36
N SER A 26 -8.15 -16.36 -15.39
CA SER A 26 -8.25 -17.64 -14.68
C SER A 26 -9.20 -17.52 -13.49
N SER A 27 -9.91 -18.61 -13.19
CA SER A 27 -10.84 -18.72 -12.05
C SER A 27 -10.43 -19.89 -11.15
N LYS A 28 -10.45 -19.69 -9.83
CA LYS A 28 -10.24 -20.73 -8.81
C LYS A 28 -11.22 -20.52 -7.67
N ILE A 29 -11.87 -21.58 -7.21
CA ILE A 29 -12.61 -21.56 -5.96
C ILE A 29 -11.62 -21.78 -4.82
N ILE A 30 -11.62 -20.88 -3.84
CA ILE A 30 -10.74 -20.93 -2.67
C ILE A 30 -11.52 -20.68 -1.39
N GLU A 31 -10.94 -21.08 -0.25
CA GLU A 31 -11.44 -20.68 1.06
C GLU A 31 -11.14 -19.19 1.31
N ILE A 32 -12.04 -18.50 2.01
CA ILE A 32 -11.84 -17.08 2.36
C ILE A 32 -10.60 -16.90 3.26
N THR A 33 -10.29 -17.90 4.09
CA THR A 33 -9.07 -17.96 4.91
C THR A 33 -7.81 -18.04 4.05
N GLU A 34 -7.79 -18.90 3.02
CA GLU A 34 -6.69 -18.99 2.04
C GLU A 34 -6.50 -17.65 1.30
N ALA A 35 -7.61 -17.00 0.93
CA ALA A 35 -7.61 -15.74 0.20
C ALA A 35 -6.84 -14.62 0.93
N LYS A 36 -6.79 -14.63 2.26
CA LYS A 36 -6.02 -13.66 3.06
C LYS A 36 -4.50 -13.76 2.84
N THR A 37 -4.01 -14.88 2.34
CA THR A 37 -2.58 -15.07 2.03
C THR A 37 -2.24 -14.79 0.57
N MET A 38 -3.25 -14.53 -0.26
CA MET A 38 -3.08 -14.29 -1.69
C MET A 38 -2.95 -12.79 -1.99
N PRO A 39 -2.29 -12.42 -3.10
CA PRO A 39 -2.13 -11.02 -3.51
C PRO A 39 -3.44 -10.48 -4.10
N LEU A 40 -4.42 -10.23 -3.24
CA LEU A 40 -5.72 -9.66 -3.60
C LEU A 40 -5.66 -8.14 -3.78
N GLN A 41 -6.41 -7.63 -4.76
CA GLN A 41 -6.58 -6.19 -4.98
C GLN A 41 -8.01 -5.71 -4.77
N GLY A 42 -8.95 -6.61 -4.48
CA GLY A 42 -10.31 -6.26 -4.08
C GLY A 42 -11.14 -7.48 -3.70
N LEU A 43 -12.12 -7.26 -2.83
CA LEU A 43 -13.11 -8.25 -2.42
C LEU A 43 -14.51 -7.71 -2.70
N ILE A 44 -15.33 -8.53 -3.34
CA ILE A 44 -16.74 -8.27 -3.62
C ILE A 44 -17.55 -9.32 -2.86
N PHE A 45 -18.50 -8.89 -2.04
CA PHE A 45 -19.35 -9.82 -1.31
C PHE A 45 -20.81 -9.80 -1.77
N SER A 46 -21.46 -10.96 -1.74
CA SER A 46 -22.90 -11.06 -1.96
C SER A 46 -23.66 -10.37 -0.82
N ASP A 47 -24.66 -9.53 -1.12
CA ASP A 47 -25.49 -8.90 -0.09
C ASP A 47 -26.25 -9.91 0.77
N GLU A 48 -26.47 -11.12 0.26
CA GLU A 48 -27.07 -12.22 1.00
C GLU A 48 -26.22 -12.66 2.21
N LEU A 49 -24.91 -12.37 2.17
CA LEU A 49 -23.97 -12.68 3.25
C LEU A 49 -23.80 -11.51 4.22
N LYS A 50 -24.46 -10.37 3.97
CA LYS A 50 -24.33 -9.17 4.78
C LYS A 50 -25.01 -9.35 6.13
N ASN A 51 -24.22 -9.77 7.12
CA ASN A 51 -24.57 -9.73 8.53
C ASN A 51 -23.41 -9.12 9.33
N ASP A 52 -23.68 -8.71 10.56
CA ASP A 52 -22.71 -8.00 11.40
C ASP A 52 -21.45 -8.82 11.66
N ASP A 53 -21.59 -10.14 11.88
CA ASP A 53 -20.46 -11.05 12.12
C ASP A 53 -19.53 -11.14 10.90
N PHE A 54 -20.11 -11.24 9.71
CA PHE A 54 -19.36 -11.31 8.45
C PHE A 54 -18.63 -10.00 8.16
N LEU A 55 -19.31 -8.86 8.35
CA LEU A 55 -18.69 -7.54 8.16
C LEU A 55 -17.55 -7.31 9.15
N THR A 56 -17.76 -7.66 10.42
CA THR A 56 -16.73 -7.59 11.48
C THR A 56 -15.51 -8.46 11.10
N GLY A 57 -15.75 -9.65 10.56
CA GLY A 57 -14.69 -10.55 10.07
C GLY A 57 -13.84 -9.96 8.93
N LEU A 58 -14.38 -9.00 8.19
CA LEU A 58 -13.71 -8.31 7.07
C LEU A 58 -13.05 -6.98 7.46
N GLU A 59 -13.36 -6.40 8.62
CA GLU A 59 -12.79 -5.11 9.05
C GLU A 59 -11.26 -5.11 9.07
N SER A 60 -10.67 -6.21 9.56
CA SER A 60 -9.21 -6.40 9.60
C SER A 60 -8.54 -6.36 8.22
N GLU A 61 -9.32 -6.59 7.16
CA GLU A 61 -8.85 -6.64 5.77
C GLU A 61 -8.99 -5.30 5.04
N LEU A 62 -9.83 -4.38 5.51
CA LEU A 62 -10.13 -3.09 4.87
C LEU A 62 -8.89 -2.21 4.64
N LYS A 63 -7.84 -2.41 5.45
CA LYS A 63 -6.56 -1.69 5.33
C LYS A 63 -5.69 -2.18 4.17
N PHE A 64 -5.97 -3.34 3.58
CA PHE A 64 -5.14 -3.93 2.52
C PHE A 64 -5.72 -3.73 1.12
N TYR A 65 -7.04 -3.79 0.97
CA TYR A 65 -7.72 -3.67 -0.33
C TYR A 65 -9.19 -3.23 -0.16
N PRO A 66 -9.83 -2.68 -1.23
CA PRO A 66 -11.24 -2.34 -1.21
C PRO A 66 -12.14 -3.57 -1.01
N ILE A 67 -13.12 -3.43 -0.13
CA ILE A 67 -14.19 -4.40 0.09
C ILE A 67 -15.51 -3.72 -0.23
N ARG A 68 -16.29 -4.29 -1.16
CA ARG A 68 -17.54 -3.67 -1.64
C ARG A 68 -18.64 -4.70 -1.85
N SER A 69 -19.88 -4.24 -1.83
CA SER A 69 -21.01 -5.10 -2.12
C SER A 69 -21.14 -5.38 -3.62
N SER A 70 -21.55 -6.59 -3.95
CA SER A 70 -21.91 -7.01 -5.31
C SER A 70 -23.04 -6.17 -5.93
N SER A 71 -23.98 -5.63 -5.13
CA SER A 71 -25.07 -4.78 -5.64
C SER A 71 -24.58 -3.44 -6.18
N GLU A 72 -23.47 -2.91 -5.67
CA GLU A 72 -22.85 -1.66 -6.17
C GLU A 72 -22.40 -1.74 -7.64
N PHE A 73 -22.24 -2.97 -8.14
CA PHE A 73 -21.78 -3.28 -9.49
C PHE A 73 -22.77 -4.15 -10.27
N SER A 74 -23.94 -4.45 -9.69
CA SER A 74 -24.93 -5.38 -10.29
C SER A 74 -24.33 -6.74 -10.67
N LEU A 75 -23.43 -7.26 -9.81
CA LEU A 75 -22.75 -8.53 -10.02
C LEU A 75 -23.42 -9.67 -9.26
N ASN A 76 -23.39 -10.86 -9.86
CA ASN A 76 -23.60 -12.13 -9.17
C ASN A 76 -22.44 -13.07 -9.52
N ALA A 77 -22.40 -14.25 -8.89
CA ALA A 77 -21.30 -15.20 -9.09
C ALA A 77 -21.11 -15.59 -10.57
N ASP A 78 -22.21 -15.88 -11.28
CA ASP A 78 -22.17 -16.30 -12.68
C ASP A 78 -21.69 -15.21 -13.63
N VAL A 79 -22.13 -13.96 -13.39
CA VAL A 79 -21.68 -12.79 -14.15
C VAL A 79 -20.20 -12.55 -13.87
N PHE A 80 -19.80 -12.56 -12.59
CA PHE A 80 -18.42 -12.36 -12.16
C PHE A 80 -17.47 -13.39 -12.80
N GLU A 81 -17.89 -14.66 -12.88
CA GLU A 81 -17.10 -15.75 -13.48
C GLU A 81 -16.94 -15.60 -15.00
N LYS A 82 -17.85 -14.90 -15.67
CA LYS A 82 -17.82 -14.66 -17.12
C LYS A 82 -17.21 -13.33 -17.52
N MET A 83 -16.89 -12.44 -16.57
CA MET A 83 -16.32 -11.13 -16.86
C MET A 83 -15.04 -11.23 -17.69
N SER A 84 -14.91 -10.34 -18.68
CA SER A 84 -13.67 -10.12 -19.41
C SER A 84 -12.69 -9.26 -18.59
N TYR A 85 -11.46 -9.09 -19.08
CA TYR A 85 -10.50 -8.16 -18.48
C TYR A 85 -11.05 -6.73 -18.45
N ASP A 86 -11.64 -6.27 -19.56
CA ASP A 86 -12.10 -4.88 -19.70
C ASP A 86 -13.31 -4.59 -18.80
N ASP A 87 -14.26 -5.52 -18.70
CA ASP A 87 -15.41 -5.37 -17.80
C ASP A 87 -14.97 -5.37 -16.33
N ALA A 88 -14.08 -6.29 -15.96
CA ALA A 88 -13.55 -6.37 -14.60
C ALA A 88 -12.70 -5.14 -14.26
N ARG A 89 -12.02 -4.56 -15.25
CA ARG A 89 -11.22 -3.36 -15.09
C ARG A 89 -12.07 -2.17 -14.68
N ILE A 90 -13.25 -1.99 -15.28
CA ILE A 90 -14.20 -0.92 -14.94
C ILE A 90 -14.64 -1.03 -13.48
N VAL A 91 -15.03 -2.23 -13.06
CA VAL A 91 -15.43 -2.50 -11.66
C VAL A 91 -14.26 -2.24 -10.71
N PHE A 92 -13.09 -2.79 -11.02
CA PHE A 92 -11.88 -2.63 -10.22
C PHE A 92 -11.46 -1.17 -10.06
N ASP A 93 -11.42 -0.40 -11.15
CA ASP A 93 -11.03 1.00 -11.12
C ASP A 93 -11.98 1.80 -10.22
N LYS A 94 -13.31 1.59 -10.34
CA LYS A 94 -14.31 2.24 -9.49
C LYS A 94 -14.16 1.87 -8.00
N MET A 95 -13.96 0.59 -7.69
CA MET A 95 -13.72 0.12 -6.30
C MET A 95 -12.48 0.77 -5.70
N ARG A 96 -11.36 0.70 -6.43
CA ARG A 96 -10.06 1.20 -5.98
C ARG A 96 -10.08 2.70 -5.80
N GLU A 97 -10.64 3.44 -6.76
CA GLU A 97 -10.71 4.90 -6.70
C GLU A 97 -11.48 5.40 -5.50
N ASN A 98 -12.64 4.79 -5.24
CA ASN A 98 -13.44 5.13 -4.07
C ASN A 98 -12.66 4.85 -2.77
N TRP A 99 -12.01 3.69 -2.66
CA TRP A 99 -11.22 3.34 -1.48
C TRP A 99 -10.02 4.26 -1.24
N ILE A 100 -9.27 4.59 -2.30
CA ILE A 100 -8.16 5.56 -2.22
C ILE A 100 -8.69 6.93 -1.77
N LEU A 101 -9.81 7.38 -2.35
CA LEU A 101 -10.40 8.67 -2.01
C LEU A 101 -10.84 8.72 -0.54
N GLN A 102 -11.49 7.66 -0.04
CA GLN A 102 -11.85 7.54 1.37
C GLN A 102 -10.63 7.61 2.28
N ASN A 103 -9.58 6.83 1.98
CA ASN A 103 -8.33 6.86 2.76
C ASN A 103 -7.68 8.24 2.75
N ASN A 104 -7.66 8.90 1.59
CA ASN A 104 -7.12 10.25 1.42
C ASN A 104 -7.92 11.30 2.22
N ILE A 105 -9.25 11.21 2.23
CA ILE A 105 -10.10 12.09 3.03
C ILE A 105 -9.85 11.87 4.53
N SER A 106 -9.85 10.62 4.99
CA SER A 106 -9.55 10.29 6.39
C SER A 106 -8.16 10.78 6.80
N MET A 107 -7.16 10.66 5.92
CA MET A 107 -5.81 11.19 6.18
C MET A 107 -5.80 12.72 6.32
N ILE A 108 -6.61 13.44 5.54
CA ILE A 108 -6.74 14.91 5.67
C ILE A 108 -7.35 15.26 7.03
N GLU A 109 -8.42 14.56 7.43
CA GLU A 109 -9.12 14.80 8.70
C GLU A 109 -8.23 14.49 9.90
N GLU A 110 -7.45 13.42 9.84
CA GLU A 110 -6.58 12.97 10.94
C GLU A 110 -5.12 13.44 10.82
N MET A 111 -4.78 14.30 9.85
CA MET A 111 -3.39 14.66 9.50
C MET A 111 -2.54 15.05 10.72
N PHE A 112 -3.07 15.92 11.60
CA PHE A 112 -2.36 16.36 12.80
C PHE A 112 -2.14 15.25 13.82
N LYS A 113 -3.14 14.38 14.01
CA LYS A 113 -3.07 13.23 14.92
C LYS A 113 -2.03 12.23 14.42
N VAL A 114 -2.09 11.88 13.14
CA VAL A 114 -1.13 10.98 12.49
C VAL A 114 0.29 11.55 12.56
N ARG A 115 0.47 12.83 12.20
CA ARG A 115 1.77 13.52 12.30
C ARG A 115 2.33 13.45 13.73
N ASN A 116 1.55 13.85 14.73
CA ASN A 116 2.03 13.93 16.11
C ASN A 116 2.38 12.55 16.65
N HIS A 117 1.59 11.53 16.30
CA HIS A 117 1.86 10.15 16.65
C HIS A 117 3.18 9.66 16.01
N LEU A 118 3.34 9.82 14.69
CA LEU A 118 4.59 9.47 14.01
C LEU A 118 5.81 10.20 14.60
N LEU A 119 5.70 11.50 14.87
CA LEU A 119 6.79 12.25 15.50
C LEU A 119 7.13 11.75 16.91
N SER A 120 6.15 11.20 17.65
CA SER A 120 6.39 10.58 18.95
C SER A 120 7.14 9.24 18.84
N LEU A 121 6.99 8.52 17.73
CA LEU A 121 7.72 7.28 17.46
C LEU A 121 9.17 7.57 17.03
N TRP A 122 9.44 8.65 16.30
CA TRP A 122 10.77 8.93 15.74
C TRP A 122 11.97 8.80 16.72
N PRO A 123 11.94 9.36 17.94
CA PRO A 123 13.03 9.19 18.91
C PRO A 123 13.00 7.87 19.69
N ASN A 124 11.83 7.21 19.76
CA ASN A 124 11.54 6.12 20.70
C ASN A 124 11.54 4.76 20.02
N ASP A 125 10.86 4.65 18.88
CA ASP A 125 10.67 3.46 18.08
C ASP A 125 10.73 3.82 16.59
N ARG A 126 11.95 3.83 16.05
CA ARG A 126 12.20 4.15 14.64
C ARG A 126 11.69 3.07 13.71
N ALA A 127 11.63 1.81 14.16
CA ALA A 127 11.10 0.72 13.36
C ALA A 127 9.58 0.87 13.21
N GLY A 128 8.87 1.04 14.32
CA GLY A 128 7.43 1.32 14.32
C GLY A 128 7.06 2.56 13.50
N PHE A 129 7.87 3.63 13.57
CA PHE A 129 7.68 4.80 12.71
C PHE A 129 7.62 4.45 11.21
N PHE A 130 8.60 3.70 10.72
CA PHE A 130 8.69 3.40 9.28
C PHE A 130 7.68 2.32 8.86
N GLU A 131 7.31 1.40 9.74
CA GLU A 131 6.20 0.46 9.49
C GLU A 131 4.86 1.19 9.36
N GLU A 132 4.55 2.13 10.25
CA GLU A 132 3.32 2.92 10.16
C GLU A 132 3.32 3.84 8.93
N LEU A 133 4.45 4.50 8.66
CA LEU A 133 4.62 5.30 7.44
C LEU A 133 4.41 4.45 6.18
N TRP A 134 4.91 3.22 6.17
CA TRP A 134 4.71 2.27 5.07
C TRP A 134 3.22 1.99 4.84
N PHE A 135 2.44 1.75 5.91
CA PHE A 135 1.00 1.53 5.80
C PHE A 135 0.26 2.78 5.30
N ILE A 136 0.60 3.95 5.83
CA ILE A 136 0.01 5.24 5.41
C ILE A 136 0.25 5.46 3.92
N LEU A 137 1.49 5.26 3.45
CA LEU A 137 1.82 5.39 2.03
C LEU A 137 1.05 4.37 1.20
N LYS A 138 0.97 3.11 1.65
CA LYS A 138 0.30 2.03 0.91
C LYS A 138 -1.18 2.32 0.69
N THR A 139 -1.90 2.70 1.74
CA THR A 139 -3.34 2.96 1.67
C THR A 139 -3.66 4.24 0.91
N ASN A 140 -2.88 5.30 1.11
CA ASN A 140 -3.12 6.58 0.44
C ASN A 140 -2.71 6.57 -1.04
N LEU A 141 -1.69 5.80 -1.42
CA LEU A 141 -1.32 5.61 -2.82
C LEU A 141 -2.16 4.55 -3.52
N GLY A 142 -2.83 3.67 -2.76
CA GLY A 142 -3.40 2.42 -3.29
C GLY A 142 -2.33 1.53 -3.92
N ALA A 143 -1.15 1.48 -3.28
CA ALA A 143 0.00 0.76 -3.80
C ALA A 143 -0.15 -0.75 -3.59
N THR A 144 0.24 -1.51 -4.61
CA THR A 144 0.32 -2.99 -4.54
C THR A 144 1.53 -3.45 -3.77
N ASN A 145 2.65 -2.74 -3.93
CA ASN A 145 3.92 -2.97 -3.26
C ASN A 145 4.53 -1.62 -2.86
N ILE A 146 5.19 -1.57 -1.70
CA ILE A 146 6.04 -0.46 -1.29
C ILE A 146 7.38 -0.99 -0.78
N LYS A 147 8.45 -0.33 -1.21
CA LYS A 147 9.81 -0.44 -0.68
C LYS A 147 10.26 0.93 -0.17
N LEU A 148 10.63 1.01 1.11
CA LEU A 148 11.28 2.16 1.74
C LEU A 148 12.73 1.81 1.99
N ILE A 149 13.66 2.72 1.71
CA ILE A 149 15.06 2.61 2.11
C ILE A 149 15.45 3.87 2.86
N TYR A 150 16.03 3.70 4.04
CA TYR A 150 16.38 4.82 4.92
C TYR A 150 17.63 4.51 5.75
N ASN A 151 18.22 5.56 6.31
CA ASN A 151 19.31 5.43 7.28
C ASN A 151 18.75 5.26 8.68
N ASP A 152 19.27 4.28 9.42
CA ASP A 152 18.95 3.99 10.81
C ASP A 152 20.19 4.09 11.70
N LEU A 153 19.99 4.23 13.01
CA LEU A 153 21.04 4.36 14.01
C LEU A 153 20.98 3.19 14.99
N ILE A 154 21.95 2.30 14.91
CA ILE A 154 22.15 1.27 15.93
C ILE A 154 22.91 1.93 17.10
N LYS A 155 22.21 2.06 18.24
CA LYS A 155 22.82 2.55 19.47
C LYS A 155 23.86 1.57 19.97
N ALA A 156 25.02 2.09 20.36
CA ALA A 156 26.06 1.31 21.02
C ALA A 156 25.53 0.71 22.33
N LYS A 157 25.83 -0.57 22.58
CA LYS A 157 25.44 -1.26 23.83
C LYS A 157 26.42 -1.00 24.97
N ASN A 158 27.64 -0.57 24.64
CA ASN A 158 28.73 -0.33 25.59
C ASN A 158 29.19 1.14 25.50
N GLU A 159 29.65 1.72 26.61
CA GLU A 159 30.11 3.13 26.68
C GLU A 159 31.30 3.46 25.74
N ASN A 160 32.06 2.45 25.30
CA ASN A 160 33.20 2.62 24.39
C ASN A 160 32.85 2.47 22.90
N ASP A 161 31.64 2.02 22.57
CA ASP A 161 31.22 1.84 21.19
C ASP A 161 30.53 3.12 20.67
N LYS A 162 30.79 3.48 19.41
CA LYS A 162 30.09 4.58 18.73
C LYS A 162 28.80 4.08 18.10
N ASN A 163 27.78 4.93 18.06
CA ASN A 163 26.57 4.66 17.30
C ASN A 163 26.93 4.40 15.83
N LYS A 164 26.34 3.34 15.26
CA LYS A 164 26.59 2.94 13.88
C LYS A 164 25.40 3.36 13.02
N LEU A 165 25.67 4.16 11.99
CA LEU A 165 24.72 4.41 10.93
C LEU A 165 24.64 3.17 10.04
N VAL A 166 23.44 2.64 9.85
CA VAL A 166 23.16 1.50 8.97
C VAL A 166 22.06 1.88 7.99
N LYS A 167 22.02 1.22 6.84
CA LYS A 167 20.90 1.36 5.90
C LYS A 167 19.95 0.20 6.09
N VAL A 168 18.67 0.51 6.19
CA VAL A 168 17.59 -0.46 6.38
C VAL A 168 16.61 -0.32 5.24
N LYS A 169 16.02 -1.44 4.81
CA LYS A 169 14.89 -1.43 3.90
C LYS A 169 13.67 -2.05 4.56
N ILE A 170 12.51 -1.48 4.26
CA ILE A 170 11.21 -2.09 4.53
C ILE A 170 10.54 -2.34 3.20
N ILE A 171 10.20 -3.60 2.90
CA ILE A 171 9.55 -3.99 1.65
C ILE A 171 8.35 -4.86 1.95
N GLY A 172 7.30 -4.75 1.14
CA GLY A 172 6.19 -5.68 1.22
C GLY A 172 5.09 -5.42 0.21
N GLU A 173 4.17 -6.36 0.13
CA GLU A 173 2.91 -6.21 -0.61
C GLU A 173 1.73 -6.04 0.34
N ARG A 174 1.63 -6.94 1.32
CA ARG A 174 0.55 -6.95 2.32
C ARG A 174 1.01 -6.43 3.68
N PHE A 175 2.13 -6.96 4.17
CA PHE A 175 2.77 -6.53 5.42
C PHE A 175 4.20 -6.05 5.13
N PRO A 176 4.70 -5.05 5.88
CA PRO A 176 6.08 -4.63 5.80
C PRO A 176 7.01 -5.71 6.36
N GLU A 177 8.13 -5.96 5.69
CA GLU A 177 9.23 -6.77 6.18
C GLU A 177 10.51 -5.92 6.23
N MET A 178 11.10 -5.83 7.42
CA MET A 178 12.33 -5.08 7.65
C MET A 178 13.55 -5.96 7.44
N THR A 179 14.44 -5.55 6.53
CA THR A 179 15.67 -6.28 6.18
C THR A 179 16.83 -5.32 5.93
N SER A 180 18.04 -5.85 5.80
CA SER A 180 19.20 -5.07 5.41
C SER A 180 19.19 -4.76 3.90
N VAL A 181 19.75 -3.61 3.54
CA VAL A 181 19.98 -3.19 2.16
C VAL A 181 20.96 -4.15 1.48
N ASP A 182 20.65 -4.55 0.24
CA ASP A 182 21.54 -5.35 -0.60
C ASP A 182 22.32 -4.48 -1.61
N GLU A 183 23.24 -5.07 -2.37
CA GLU A 183 24.07 -4.34 -3.35
C GLU A 183 23.22 -3.59 -4.39
N MET A 184 22.10 -4.16 -4.82
CA MET A 184 21.21 -3.53 -5.80
C MET A 184 20.54 -2.31 -5.21
N ASP A 185 20.04 -2.41 -3.97
CA ASP A 185 19.47 -1.29 -3.24
C ASP A 185 20.49 -0.16 -3.02
N GLU A 186 21.77 -0.47 -2.81
CA GLU A 186 22.83 0.54 -2.74
C GLU A 186 23.06 1.27 -4.06
N VAL A 187 23.07 0.54 -5.18
CA VAL A 187 23.20 1.12 -6.52
C VAL A 187 22.01 2.05 -6.81
N VAL A 188 20.80 1.62 -6.45
CA VAL A 188 19.59 2.42 -6.60
C VAL A 188 19.69 3.70 -5.76
N LEU A 189 20.01 3.60 -4.46
CA LEU A 189 20.18 4.78 -3.59
C LEU A 189 21.18 5.78 -4.17
N LYS A 190 22.33 5.29 -4.64
CA LYS A 190 23.38 6.14 -5.22
C LYS A 190 22.91 6.90 -6.45
N SER A 191 22.03 6.28 -7.25
CA SER A 191 21.46 6.90 -8.46
C SER A 191 20.57 8.11 -8.14
N TYR A 192 19.99 8.14 -6.93
CA TYR A 192 19.09 9.20 -6.46
C TYR A 192 19.72 10.15 -5.42
N GLU A 193 21.03 10.05 -5.17
CA GLU A 193 21.73 10.84 -4.13
C GLU A 193 21.53 12.35 -4.27
N LYS A 194 21.43 12.84 -5.51
CA LYS A 194 21.26 14.27 -5.83
C LYS A 194 19.86 14.79 -5.52
N ASP A 195 18.88 13.90 -5.41
CA ASP A 195 17.46 14.24 -5.28
C ASP A 195 17.00 14.29 -3.81
N PHE A 196 17.84 13.86 -2.85
CA PHE A 196 17.56 13.95 -1.42
C PHE A 196 17.65 15.36 -0.82
N GLY A 197 17.81 16.40 -1.65
CA GLY A 197 17.84 17.80 -1.19
C GLY A 197 16.48 18.34 -0.77
N ASN A 198 15.39 17.73 -1.26
CA ASN A 198 14.02 18.20 -1.04
C ASN A 198 13.34 17.49 0.13
N THR A 199 12.35 18.15 0.74
CA THR A 199 11.49 17.54 1.77
C THR A 199 10.72 16.36 1.21
N PHE A 200 10.17 16.53 0.01
CA PHE A 200 9.44 15.53 -0.75
C PHE A 200 9.52 15.87 -2.24
N ASP A 201 9.86 14.88 -3.06
CA ASP A 201 9.88 15.00 -4.51
C ASP A 201 9.50 13.67 -5.17
N ILE A 202 8.71 13.74 -6.24
CA ILE A 202 8.39 12.58 -7.07
C ILE A 202 9.37 12.58 -8.23
N THR A 203 10.50 11.91 -8.04
CA THR A 203 11.62 11.93 -8.97
C THR A 203 11.32 11.18 -10.27
N ASP A 204 10.60 10.06 -10.19
CA ASP A 204 10.23 9.27 -11.36
C ASP A 204 8.81 8.70 -11.24
N TYR A 205 8.06 8.72 -12.34
CA TYR A 205 6.75 8.09 -12.44
C TYR A 205 6.51 7.55 -13.84
N ASN A 206 6.57 6.22 -13.96
CA ASN A 206 6.19 5.52 -15.17
C ASN A 206 4.73 5.06 -15.09
N LYS A 207 3.84 5.80 -15.76
CA LYS A 207 2.40 5.51 -15.78
C LYS A 207 2.06 4.14 -16.39
N GLU A 208 2.79 3.71 -17.42
CA GLU A 208 2.50 2.45 -18.12
C GLU A 208 2.84 1.23 -17.26
N LYS A 209 3.98 1.29 -16.57
CA LYS A 209 4.45 0.24 -15.65
C LYS A 209 3.84 0.37 -14.25
N GLY A 210 3.26 1.53 -13.93
CA GLY A 210 2.76 1.83 -12.59
C GLY A 210 3.87 2.00 -11.56
N GLN A 211 5.09 2.35 -11.99
CA GLN A 211 6.25 2.48 -11.09
C GLN A 211 6.41 3.93 -10.64
N LEU A 212 6.54 4.13 -9.34
CA LEU A 212 6.69 5.43 -8.70
C LEU A 212 7.94 5.44 -7.83
N VAL A 213 8.78 6.46 -7.99
CA VAL A 213 9.93 6.73 -7.13
C VAL A 213 9.75 8.11 -6.51
N ILE A 214 9.86 8.16 -5.19
CA ILE A 214 9.81 9.37 -4.38
C ILE A 214 11.09 9.45 -3.58
N CYS A 215 11.74 10.61 -3.65
CA CYS A 215 12.83 10.99 -2.76
C CYS A 215 12.31 11.99 -1.74
N GLY A 216 12.67 11.82 -0.49
CA GLY A 216 12.31 12.77 0.55
C GLY A 216 13.31 12.77 1.68
N THR A 217 13.10 13.69 2.61
CA THR A 217 13.83 13.74 3.86
C THR A 217 12.85 13.73 5.02
N ILE A 218 13.23 13.09 6.12
CA ILE A 218 12.48 13.10 7.38
C ILE A 218 13.47 13.47 8.48
N LYS A 219 13.28 14.64 9.10
CA LYS A 219 14.21 15.21 10.09
C LYS A 219 15.67 15.17 9.60
N LYS A 220 15.88 15.58 8.34
CA LYS A 220 17.18 15.57 7.62
C LYS A 220 17.75 14.18 7.30
N SER A 221 17.03 13.09 7.59
CA SER A 221 17.40 11.75 7.15
C SER A 221 16.82 11.50 5.76
N PRO A 222 17.63 11.13 4.74
CA PRO A 222 17.11 10.79 3.43
C PRO A 222 16.30 9.50 3.50
N VAL A 223 15.22 9.45 2.71
CA VAL A 223 14.34 8.30 2.54
C VAL A 223 14.04 8.15 1.05
N LEU A 224 14.27 6.97 0.52
CA LEU A 224 13.88 6.58 -0.84
C LEU A 224 12.64 5.69 -0.75
N ILE A 225 11.64 5.98 -1.56
CA ILE A 225 10.36 5.27 -1.58
C ILE A 225 10.10 4.83 -3.01
N MET A 226 9.93 3.53 -3.19
CA MET A 226 9.54 2.93 -4.45
C MET A 226 8.19 2.24 -4.28
N ALA A 227 7.25 2.51 -5.17
CA ALA A 227 5.91 1.96 -5.09
C ALA A 227 5.37 1.53 -6.45
N ASN A 228 4.55 0.47 -6.44
CA ASN A 228 3.79 0.04 -7.61
C ASN A 228 2.33 0.49 -7.46
N VAL A 229 1.91 1.48 -8.25
CA VAL A 229 0.60 2.13 -8.20
C VAL A 229 -0.12 2.04 -9.54
N TYR A 230 -1.45 1.88 -9.51
CA TYR A 230 -2.26 1.89 -10.73
C TYR A 230 -2.40 3.29 -11.34
N GLN A 231 -2.39 4.31 -10.48
CA GLN A 231 -2.44 5.71 -10.85
C GLN A 231 -1.92 6.59 -9.73
N LEU A 232 -1.52 7.80 -10.09
CA LEU A 232 -1.11 8.83 -9.14
C LEU A 232 -1.86 10.13 -9.43
N THR A 233 -2.75 10.51 -8.52
CA THR A 233 -3.59 11.72 -8.61
C THR A 233 -2.93 12.91 -7.93
N ARG A 234 -3.37 14.13 -8.28
CA ARG A 234 -2.87 15.36 -7.63
C ARG A 234 -3.19 15.41 -6.13
N LEU A 235 -4.33 14.86 -5.72
CA LEU A 235 -4.73 14.78 -4.31
C LEU A 235 -3.74 13.92 -3.51
N GLN A 236 -3.43 12.73 -4.02
CA GLN A 236 -2.44 11.84 -3.40
C GLN A 236 -1.07 12.52 -3.25
N LYS A 237 -0.60 13.20 -4.30
CA LYS A 237 0.66 13.98 -4.26
C LYS A 237 0.63 15.04 -3.16
N ALA A 238 -0.45 15.82 -3.09
CA ALA A 238 -0.58 16.91 -2.12
C ALA A 238 -0.62 16.40 -0.67
N ILE A 239 -1.38 15.33 -0.40
CA ILE A 239 -1.50 14.74 0.93
C ILE A 239 -0.16 14.20 1.42
N ILE A 240 0.54 13.42 0.57
CA ILE A 240 1.81 12.81 0.97
C ILE A 240 2.89 13.87 1.12
N SER A 241 2.96 14.85 0.21
CA SER A 241 3.87 15.99 0.37
C SER A 241 3.61 16.72 1.69
N SER A 242 2.34 17.00 2.00
CA SER A 242 1.96 17.69 3.25
C SER A 242 2.34 16.88 4.50
N LEU A 243 2.22 15.55 4.45
CA LEU A 243 2.70 14.68 5.52
C LEU A 243 4.21 14.81 5.71
N PHE A 244 5.00 14.75 4.64
CA PHE A 244 6.45 14.89 4.70
C PHE A 244 6.89 16.28 5.19
N ASP A 245 6.23 17.34 4.73
CA ASP A 245 6.42 18.69 5.24
C ASP A 245 6.15 18.74 6.75
N GLY A 246 5.00 18.20 7.17
CA GLY A 246 4.62 18.10 8.58
C GLY A 246 5.63 17.30 9.42
N LEU A 247 6.22 16.23 8.90
CA LEU A 247 7.20 15.41 9.60
C LEU A 247 8.57 16.11 9.75
N ASN A 248 8.86 17.13 8.95
CA ASN A 248 10.11 17.89 9.06
C ASN A 248 10.02 19.06 10.03
N HIS A 249 8.83 19.63 10.22
CA HIS A 249 8.54 20.65 11.23
C HIS A 249 8.26 20.05 12.62
#